data_AF-A0AA35D7N0-F1
#
_entry.id   AF-A0AA35D7N0-F1
#
_cell.length_a   1.000
_cell.length_b   1.000
_cell.length_c   1.000
_cell.angle_alpha   90.00
_cell.angle_beta   90.00
_cell.angle_gamma   90.00
#
_symmetry.space_group_name_H-M   'P 1'
#
loop_
_entity.id
_entity.type
_entity.pdbx_description
1 polymer ?
#
loop_
_entity_poly.entity_id
_entity_poly.type
_entity_poly.pdbx_seq_one_letter_code
_entity_poly.pdbx_strand_id
1 'polypeptide(L)'
;MTRWIASTLFCAAASGLSLGAHAANWGDTLRQQASSLGGGSTAASDNNTSALGGLLGHSGAASSGMLSSLGVPASGTAGNAAGVITYCMKNNYLNPNKAEQVKTQLLGKLGVTPQQPAPKDPGYLQGLGGMITGSNGQSFSMDKLQDDLKEKACDLVLDNAKSLL
;
A
#
# COMPACT_ATOMS: atom_id res chain seq x y z
N MET A 1 0.66 -41.26 -21.10
CA MET A 1 1.76 -42.09 -21.66
C MET A 1 3.06 -41.60 -20.99
N THR A 2 3.44 -42.12 -19.82
CA THR A 2 4.30 -43.30 -19.60
C THR A 2 5.80 -42.93 -19.60
N ARG A 3 6.37 -42.78 -18.38
CA ARG A 3 7.66 -43.33 -17.85
C ARG A 3 8.99 -42.78 -18.42
N TRP A 4 9.80 -42.12 -17.57
CA TRP A 4 10.90 -42.67 -16.74
C TRP A 4 12.17 -43.06 -17.53
N ILE A 5 13.29 -42.36 -17.26
CA ILE A 5 14.63 -42.96 -17.28
C ILE A 5 15.37 -42.51 -16.01
N ALA A 6 15.64 -43.49 -15.16
CA ALA A 6 16.55 -43.43 -14.04
C ALA A 6 17.99 -43.53 -14.55
N SER A 7 18.94 -42.85 -13.90
CA SER A 7 20.33 -43.31 -13.85
C SER A 7 21.00 -42.74 -12.60
N THR A 8 21.12 -43.64 -11.64
CA THR A 8 21.95 -43.60 -10.44
C THR A 8 23.43 -43.44 -10.81
N LEU A 9 24.12 -42.49 -10.17
CA LEU A 9 25.56 -42.60 -9.96
C LEU A 9 25.88 -42.25 -8.51
N PHE A 10 26.22 -43.31 -7.80
CA PHE A 10 26.67 -43.38 -6.43
C PHE A 10 28.16 -43.07 -6.42
N CYS A 11 28.59 -42.03 -5.69
CA CYS A 11 30.00 -41.83 -5.37
C CYS A 11 30.11 -41.54 -3.87
N ALA A 12 30.77 -42.46 -3.17
CA ALA A 12 30.99 -42.42 -1.74
C ALA A 12 32.30 -41.69 -1.40
N ALA A 13 32.35 -41.25 -0.14
CA ALA A 13 33.53 -40.88 0.66
C ALA A 13 34.14 -39.47 0.46
N ALA A 14 33.96 -38.61 1.47
CA ALA A 14 35.03 -38.23 2.39
C ALA A 14 34.49 -37.31 3.50
N SER A 15 34.90 -37.61 4.73
CA SER A 15 34.59 -36.93 5.98
C SER A 15 35.05 -35.46 5.98
N GLY A 16 34.21 -34.56 6.48
CA GLY A 16 34.60 -33.19 6.80
C GLY A 16 33.68 -32.62 7.87
N LEU A 17 34.20 -32.47 9.10
CA LEU A 17 33.53 -31.78 10.20
C LEU A 17 33.48 -30.27 9.91
N SER A 18 32.30 -29.69 9.96
CA SER A 18 32.12 -28.28 10.36
C SER A 18 30.69 -28.05 10.79
N LEU A 19 30.50 -27.91 12.11
CA LEU A 19 29.35 -27.22 12.67
C LEU A 19 29.42 -25.76 12.21
N GLY A 20 28.35 -25.31 11.57
CA GLY A 20 28.17 -23.93 11.18
C GLY A 20 26.70 -23.69 10.95
N ALA A 21 25.94 -23.55 12.04
CA ALA A 21 24.64 -22.92 11.98
C ALA A 21 24.84 -21.50 11.44
N HIS A 22 24.56 -21.29 10.17
CA HIS A 22 24.44 -19.97 9.57
C HIS A 22 23.09 -19.38 9.98
N ALA A 23 22.97 -19.09 11.28
CA ALA A 23 22.01 -18.12 11.77
C ALA A 23 22.41 -16.79 11.14
N ALA A 24 21.61 -16.37 10.18
CA ALA A 24 21.92 -15.19 9.42
C ALA A 24 21.80 -13.96 10.33
N ASN A 25 22.89 -13.21 10.44
CA ASN A 25 23.01 -12.02 11.28
C ASN A 25 22.60 -10.79 10.45
N TRP A 26 21.29 -10.60 10.28
CA TRP A 26 20.72 -9.42 9.60
C TRP A 26 20.47 -8.27 10.58
N GLY A 27 20.48 -8.56 11.89
CA GLY A 27 20.15 -7.57 12.92
C GLY A 27 21.25 -6.55 13.19
N ASP A 28 22.51 -6.94 13.07
CA ASP A 28 23.63 -6.07 13.46
C ASP A 28 23.99 -5.04 12.39
N THR A 29 23.92 -5.42 11.11
CA THR A 29 24.13 -4.52 9.96
C THR A 29 23.05 -3.43 9.89
N LEU A 30 21.81 -3.77 10.23
CA LEU A 30 20.69 -2.81 10.28
C LEU A 30 20.85 -1.79 11.42
N ARG A 31 21.42 -2.21 12.57
CA ARG A 31 21.67 -1.31 13.70
C ARG A 31 22.75 -0.28 13.36
N GLN A 32 23.82 -0.70 12.68
CA GLN A 32 24.92 0.19 12.32
C GLN A 32 24.50 1.25 11.29
N GLN A 33 23.52 0.96 10.43
CA GLN A 33 22.94 1.94 9.49
C GLN A 33 21.89 2.87 10.12
N ALA A 34 21.26 2.46 11.23
CA ALA A 34 20.29 3.30 11.92
C ALA A 34 20.94 4.44 12.73
N SER A 35 22.16 4.22 13.24
CA SER A 35 22.89 5.22 14.02
C SER A 35 23.52 6.34 13.16
N SER A 36 23.73 6.12 11.86
CA SER A 36 24.33 7.10 10.94
C SER A 36 23.33 8.08 10.31
N LEU A 37 22.02 7.91 10.53
CA LEU A 37 20.97 8.72 9.92
C LEU A 37 20.31 9.72 10.89
N GLY A 38 20.77 9.80 12.14
CA GLY A 38 20.31 10.76 13.13
C GLY A 38 21.06 12.09 13.07
N GLY A 39 20.96 12.83 11.96
CA GLY A 39 21.55 14.17 11.87
C GLY A 39 21.28 14.93 10.56
N GLY A 40 20.43 15.95 10.63
CA GLY A 40 20.58 17.20 9.87
C GLY A 40 20.15 17.24 8.39
N SER A 41 18.98 17.83 8.17
CA SER A 41 18.46 18.62 7.03
C SER A 41 19.24 18.80 5.71
N THR A 42 18.43 18.83 4.63
CA THR A 42 18.55 19.51 3.30
C THR A 42 18.88 18.66 2.05
N ALA A 43 17.81 18.50 1.26
CA ALA A 43 17.70 18.51 -0.22
C ALA A 43 18.64 17.65 -1.07
N ALA A 44 18.10 16.55 -1.64
CA ALA A 44 18.08 16.29 -3.09
C ALA A 44 17.22 15.05 -3.37
N SER A 45 16.40 15.13 -4.42
CA SER A 45 15.55 14.08 -4.93
C SER A 45 16.31 12.76 -5.17
N ASP A 46 15.85 11.70 -4.50
CA ASP A 46 15.89 10.34 -5.03
C ASP A 46 14.81 9.53 -4.31
N ASN A 47 14.06 8.73 -5.05
CA ASN A 47 12.83 8.07 -4.62
C ASN A 47 13.11 7.01 -3.54
N ASN A 48 13.27 7.50 -2.31
CA ASN A 48 13.66 6.71 -1.16
C ASN A 48 12.43 5.99 -0.57
N THR A 49 12.43 4.68 -0.74
CA THR A 49 11.66 3.66 -0.04
C THR A 49 11.93 3.59 1.48
N SER A 50 12.47 4.65 2.09
CA SER A 50 12.57 4.86 3.54
C SER A 50 11.24 5.35 4.13
N ALA A 51 10.18 4.61 3.84
CA ALA A 51 8.94 4.58 4.63
C ALA A 51 8.57 3.12 5.01
N LEU A 52 9.45 2.16 4.71
CA LEU A 52 9.25 0.74 4.99
C LEU A 52 9.47 0.37 6.48
N GLY A 53 10.11 1.26 7.26
CA GLY A 53 10.40 1.05 8.69
C GLY A 53 9.21 1.25 9.65
N GLY A 54 8.11 1.84 9.18
CA GLY A 54 6.82 1.89 9.92
C GLY A 54 5.86 0.77 9.51
N LEU A 55 6.26 -0.07 8.54
CA LEU A 55 5.34 -0.91 7.78
C LEU A 55 5.09 -2.31 8.41
N LEU A 56 5.86 -2.72 9.41
CA LEU A 56 5.67 -4.03 10.07
C LEU A 56 4.66 -4.02 11.23
N GLY A 57 3.98 -2.89 11.48
CA GLY A 57 2.99 -2.75 12.57
C GLY A 57 1.52 -2.74 12.14
N HIS A 58 1.21 -2.80 10.85
CA HIS A 58 -0.18 -2.79 10.36
C HIS A 58 -0.35 -3.74 9.19
N SER A 59 -1.30 -4.65 9.32
CA SER A 59 -1.67 -5.71 8.38
C SER A 59 -2.06 -5.26 6.95
N GLY A 60 -1.93 -3.97 6.62
CA GLY A 60 -2.14 -3.37 5.29
C GLY A 60 -0.92 -3.40 4.37
N ALA A 61 0.28 -3.61 4.90
CA ALA A 61 1.56 -3.55 4.20
C ALA A 61 1.69 -4.50 2.99
N ALA A 62 1.31 -5.76 3.17
CA ALA A 62 1.41 -6.77 2.12
C ALA A 62 0.44 -6.47 0.96
N SER A 63 -0.75 -5.95 1.30
CA SER A 63 -1.79 -5.54 0.35
C SER A 63 -1.37 -4.29 -0.42
N SER A 64 -0.72 -3.33 0.23
CA SER A 64 -0.15 -2.16 -0.41
C SER A 64 0.94 -2.53 -1.40
N GLY A 65 1.87 -3.43 -1.02
CA GLY A 65 2.92 -3.89 -1.92
C GLY A 65 2.38 -4.57 -3.18
N MET A 66 1.32 -5.39 -3.03
CA MET A 66 0.62 -6.01 -4.16
C MET A 66 -0.07 -4.97 -5.05
N LEU A 67 -0.84 -4.05 -4.46
CA LEU A 67 -1.55 -3.00 -5.21
C LEU A 67 -0.59 -2.06 -5.93
N SER A 68 0.51 -1.68 -5.29
CA SER A 68 1.58 -0.91 -5.94
C SER A 68 2.23 -1.68 -7.08
N SER A 69 2.43 -3.00 -6.94
CA SER A 69 2.91 -3.85 -8.04
C SER A 69 1.93 -3.95 -9.20
N LEU A 70 0.63 -3.76 -8.97
CA LEU A 70 -0.41 -3.67 -9.99
C LEU A 70 -0.55 -2.24 -10.57
N GLY A 71 0.27 -1.30 -10.10
CA GLY A 71 0.24 0.09 -10.54
C GLY A 71 -0.88 0.93 -9.91
N VAL A 72 -1.48 0.47 -8.80
CA VAL A 72 -2.49 1.26 -8.08
C VAL A 72 -1.78 2.30 -7.21
N PRO A 73 -1.97 3.61 -7.46
CA PRO A 73 -1.44 4.65 -6.61
C PRO A 73 -2.24 4.75 -5.31
N ALA A 74 -1.64 5.30 -4.26
CA ALA A 74 -2.42 5.80 -3.12
C ALA A 74 -3.15 7.09 -3.55
N SER A 75 -4.39 7.32 -3.10
CA SER A 75 -5.10 8.58 -3.37
C SER A 75 -4.26 9.77 -2.91
N GLY A 76 -3.91 10.65 -3.84
CA GLY A 76 -2.98 11.77 -3.62
C GLY A 76 -3.63 13.03 -3.06
N THR A 77 -4.96 13.10 -3.03
CA THR A 77 -5.70 14.27 -2.54
C THR A 77 -6.87 13.85 -1.66
N ALA A 78 -7.24 14.71 -0.71
CA ALA A 78 -8.40 14.49 0.15
C ALA A 78 -9.71 14.39 -0.64
N GLY A 79 -9.83 15.14 -1.74
CA GLY A 79 -10.94 15.06 -2.69
C GLY A 79 -11.06 13.69 -3.31
N ASN A 80 -9.97 13.18 -3.92
CA ASN A 80 -9.97 11.87 -4.53
C ASN A 80 -10.25 10.75 -3.51
N ALA A 81 -9.60 10.79 -2.35
CA ALA A 81 -9.84 9.83 -1.29
C ALA A 81 -11.32 9.83 -0.83
N ALA A 82 -11.92 11.00 -0.63
CA ALA A 82 -13.33 11.11 -0.22
C ALA A 82 -14.30 10.58 -1.29
N GLY A 83 -13.97 10.81 -2.57
CA GLY A 83 -14.72 10.27 -3.70
C GLY A 83 -14.63 8.75 -3.76
N VAL A 84 -13.42 8.20 -3.67
CA VAL A 84 -13.18 6.74 -3.69
C VAL A 84 -13.83 6.06 -2.49
N ILE A 85 -13.72 6.62 -1.29
CA ILE A 85 -14.40 6.10 -0.09
C ILE A 85 -15.93 6.06 -0.31
N THR A 86 -16.50 7.09 -0.94
CA THR A 86 -17.92 7.12 -1.29
C THR A 86 -18.28 6.02 -2.31
N TYR A 87 -17.44 5.81 -3.32
CA TYR A 87 -17.60 4.69 -4.27
C TYR A 87 -17.55 3.35 -3.54
N CYS A 88 -16.57 3.14 -2.66
CA CYS A 88 -16.40 1.91 -1.90
C CYS A 88 -17.59 1.60 -0.99
N MET A 89 -18.13 2.60 -0.29
CA MET A 89 -19.34 2.44 0.52
C MET A 89 -20.56 2.06 -0.34
N LYS A 90 -20.74 2.73 -1.48
CA LYS A 90 -21.87 2.48 -2.40
C LYS A 90 -21.87 1.06 -2.97
N ASN A 91 -20.68 0.48 -3.15
CA ASN A 91 -20.50 -0.87 -3.67
C ASN A 91 -20.32 -1.93 -2.57
N ASN A 92 -20.47 -1.58 -1.30
CA ASN A 92 -20.30 -2.47 -0.13
C ASN A 92 -18.86 -3.02 0.06
N TYR A 93 -17.85 -2.32 -0.44
CA TYR A 93 -16.43 -2.70 -0.28
C TYR A 93 -15.81 -2.20 1.04
N LEU A 94 -16.52 -1.35 1.79
CA LEU A 94 -16.08 -0.83 3.09
C LEU A 94 -17.20 -0.88 4.11
N ASN A 95 -16.81 -0.97 5.39
CA ASN A 95 -17.75 -0.74 6.48
C ASN A 95 -18.21 0.73 6.48
N PRO A 96 -19.52 1.00 6.29
CA PRO A 96 -20.03 2.35 6.10
C PRO A 96 -19.76 3.25 7.31
N ASN A 97 -19.85 2.72 8.54
CA ASN A 97 -19.70 3.52 9.76
C ASN A 97 -18.30 4.15 9.89
N LYS A 98 -17.24 3.41 9.54
CA LYS A 98 -15.86 3.92 9.60
C LYS A 98 -15.55 4.85 8.42
N ALA A 99 -16.08 4.48 7.25
CA ALA A 99 -15.89 5.22 6.01
C ALA A 99 -16.57 6.60 6.05
N GLU A 100 -17.78 6.71 6.61
CA GLU A 100 -18.52 7.97 6.70
C GLU A 100 -17.81 9.02 7.56
N GLN A 101 -17.22 8.60 8.67
CA GLN A 101 -16.46 9.50 9.56
C GLN A 101 -15.26 10.09 8.82
N VAL A 102 -14.44 9.24 8.18
CA VAL A 102 -13.25 9.69 7.43
C VAL A 102 -13.66 10.55 6.24
N LYS A 103 -14.68 10.15 5.49
CA LYS A 103 -15.25 10.94 4.39
C LYS A 103 -15.64 12.34 4.86
N THR A 104 -16.37 12.45 5.97
CA THR A 104 -16.82 13.76 6.49
C THR A 104 -15.65 14.65 6.85
N GLN A 105 -14.60 14.10 7.48
CA GLN A 105 -13.41 14.86 7.84
C GLN A 105 -12.62 15.29 6.58
N LEU A 106 -12.50 14.44 5.56
CA LEU A 106 -11.88 14.81 4.28
C LEU A 106 -12.67 15.91 3.56
N LEU A 107 -14.00 15.82 3.55
CA LEU A 107 -14.86 16.85 2.97
C LEU A 107 -14.73 18.18 3.72
N GLY A 108 -14.62 18.15 5.05
CA GLY A 108 -14.32 19.33 5.86
C GLY A 108 -13.00 20.01 5.47
N LYS A 109 -11.95 19.22 5.15
CA LYS A 109 -10.66 19.75 4.66
C LYS A 109 -10.77 20.42 3.28
N LEU A 110 -11.75 20.03 2.48
CA LEU A 110 -12.06 20.67 1.19
C LEU A 110 -12.92 21.93 1.35
N GLY A 111 -13.22 22.34 2.59
CA GLY A 111 -14.11 23.47 2.87
C GLY A 111 -15.57 23.18 2.50
N VAL A 112 -15.95 21.89 2.42
CA VAL A 112 -17.31 21.47 2.06
C VAL A 112 -18.08 21.28 3.35
N THR A 113 -19.00 22.19 3.62
CA THR A 113 -19.95 22.05 4.74
C THR A 113 -21.13 21.16 4.33
N PRO A 114 -21.81 20.49 5.29
CA PRO A 114 -23.00 19.67 5.00
C PRO A 114 -24.12 20.42 4.25
N GLN A 115 -24.15 21.75 4.34
CA GLN A 115 -25.12 22.62 3.68
C GLN A 115 -24.72 23.02 2.26
N GLN A 116 -23.51 22.69 1.80
CA GLN A 116 -23.03 22.98 0.46
C GLN A 116 -23.31 21.82 -0.50
N PRO A 117 -23.59 22.11 -1.78
CA PRO A 117 -23.70 21.08 -2.81
C PRO A 117 -22.41 20.26 -2.90
N ALA A 118 -22.53 19.03 -3.44
CA ALA A 118 -21.42 18.09 -3.57
C ALA A 118 -20.16 18.77 -4.15
N PRO A 119 -18.96 18.43 -3.64
CA PRO A 119 -17.72 19.05 -4.08
C PRO A 119 -17.58 18.95 -5.61
N LYS A 120 -17.25 20.07 -6.25
CA LYS A 120 -16.92 20.12 -7.69
C LYS A 120 -15.44 19.83 -7.96
N ASP A 121 -14.71 19.42 -6.93
CA ASP A 121 -13.31 19.02 -7.04
C ASP A 121 -13.18 17.87 -8.06
N PRO A 122 -12.33 18.00 -9.09
CA PRO A 122 -12.18 16.98 -10.12
C PRO A 122 -11.72 15.64 -9.53
N GLY A 123 -10.85 15.66 -8.52
CA GLY A 123 -10.38 14.46 -7.83
C GLY A 123 -11.53 13.73 -7.14
N TYR A 124 -12.42 14.46 -6.46
CA TYR A 124 -13.63 13.91 -5.85
C TYR A 124 -14.56 13.27 -6.89
N LEU A 125 -14.83 13.95 -8.00
CA LEU A 125 -15.67 13.41 -9.08
C LEU A 125 -15.06 12.15 -9.70
N GLN A 126 -13.74 12.12 -9.92
CA GLN A 126 -13.02 10.92 -10.37
C GLN A 126 -13.13 9.79 -9.35
N GLY A 127 -12.97 10.10 -8.07
CA GLY A 127 -13.10 9.12 -7.00
C GLY A 127 -14.49 8.50 -6.90
N LEU A 128 -15.56 9.31 -7.11
CA LEU A 128 -16.93 8.79 -7.19
C LEU A 128 -17.12 7.77 -8.32
N GLY A 129 -16.32 7.86 -9.38
CA GLY A 129 -16.27 6.92 -10.48
C GLY A 129 -15.35 5.71 -10.25
N GLY A 130 -14.79 5.54 -9.05
CA GLY A 130 -13.86 4.44 -8.75
C GLY A 130 -12.47 4.64 -9.34
N MET A 131 -12.06 5.89 -9.60
CA MET A 131 -10.68 6.20 -10.00
C MET A 131 -9.86 6.67 -8.81
N ILE A 132 -8.77 5.96 -8.54
CA ILE A 132 -7.76 6.33 -7.56
C ILE A 132 -6.69 7.14 -8.28
N THR A 133 -6.54 8.42 -7.93
CA THR A 133 -5.57 9.33 -8.55
C THR A 133 -4.50 9.68 -7.54
N GLY A 134 -3.26 9.32 -7.85
CA GLY A 134 -2.07 9.65 -7.07
C GLY A 134 -1.65 11.11 -7.18
N SER A 135 -0.78 11.54 -6.27
CA SER A 135 -0.27 12.91 -6.20
C SER A 135 0.62 13.28 -7.40
N ASN A 136 1.15 12.29 -8.11
CA ASN A 136 1.91 12.43 -9.33
C ASN A 136 1.03 12.48 -10.61
N GLY A 137 -0.30 12.50 -10.47
CA GLY A 137 -1.25 12.54 -11.58
C GLY A 137 -1.54 11.17 -12.21
N GLN A 138 -0.87 10.10 -11.79
CA GLN A 138 -1.22 8.75 -12.23
C GLN A 138 -2.60 8.37 -11.69
N SER A 139 -3.44 7.78 -12.55
CA SER A 139 -4.78 7.33 -12.17
C SER A 139 -4.95 5.85 -12.46
N PHE A 140 -5.64 5.16 -11.56
CA PHE A 140 -5.97 3.75 -11.68
C PHE A 140 -7.47 3.57 -11.48
N SER A 141 -8.11 2.83 -12.39
CA SER A 141 -9.53 2.49 -12.27
C SER A 141 -9.69 1.18 -11.51
N MET A 142 -10.48 1.21 -10.44
CA MET A 142 -10.80 0.05 -9.61
C MET A 142 -11.55 -1.03 -10.37
N ASP A 143 -12.15 -0.73 -11.52
CA ASP A 143 -12.82 -1.71 -12.38
C ASP A 143 -11.85 -2.74 -12.97
N LYS A 144 -10.54 -2.43 -12.98
CA LYS A 144 -9.49 -3.37 -13.40
C LYS A 144 -9.16 -4.42 -12.33
N LEU A 145 -9.67 -4.24 -11.11
CA LEU A 145 -9.45 -5.16 -10.00
C LEU A 145 -10.62 -6.15 -9.87
N GLN A 146 -10.32 -7.33 -9.37
CA GLN A 146 -11.33 -8.26 -8.88
C GLN A 146 -11.95 -7.74 -7.57
N ASP A 147 -13.14 -8.20 -7.20
CA ASP A 147 -13.87 -7.65 -6.06
C ASP A 147 -13.10 -7.76 -4.73
N ASP A 148 -12.44 -8.89 -4.46
CA ASP A 148 -11.56 -9.06 -3.29
C ASP A 148 -10.41 -8.03 -3.24
N LEU A 149 -9.92 -7.61 -4.40
CA LEU A 149 -8.86 -6.60 -4.51
C LEU A 149 -9.41 -5.17 -4.43
N LYS A 150 -10.66 -4.96 -4.85
CA LYS A 150 -11.36 -3.68 -4.63
C LYS A 150 -11.59 -3.43 -3.16
N GLU A 151 -12.00 -4.44 -2.38
CA GLU A 151 -12.11 -4.32 -0.92
C GLU A 151 -10.77 -3.91 -0.29
N LYS A 152 -9.68 -4.61 -0.65
CA LYS A 152 -8.33 -4.26 -0.16
C LYS A 152 -7.89 -2.86 -0.58
N ALA A 153 -8.19 -2.45 -1.81
CA ALA A 153 -7.87 -1.11 -2.29
C ALA A 153 -8.68 -0.05 -1.57
N CYS A 154 -9.96 -0.31 -1.30
CA CYS A 154 -10.81 0.56 -0.53
C CYS A 154 -10.35 0.70 0.92
N ASP A 155 -9.97 -0.40 1.57
CA ASP A 155 -9.39 -0.39 2.93
C ASP A 155 -8.08 0.41 2.94
N LEU A 156 -7.22 0.21 1.94
CA LEU A 156 -6.00 0.96 1.79
C LEU A 156 -6.27 2.46 1.64
N VAL A 157 -7.22 2.86 0.79
CA VAL A 157 -7.59 4.26 0.63
C VAL A 157 -8.15 4.84 1.93
N LEU A 158 -8.98 4.10 2.65
CA LEU A 158 -9.53 4.51 3.94
C LEU A 158 -8.42 4.72 4.99
N ASP A 159 -7.41 3.86 5.01
CA ASP A 159 -6.27 3.97 5.94
C ASP A 159 -5.32 5.10 5.54
N ASN A 160 -5.02 5.26 4.25
CA ASN A 160 -4.24 6.40 3.76
C ASN A 160 -4.96 7.71 4.03
N ALA A 161 -6.28 7.75 3.84
CA ALA A 161 -7.10 8.93 4.10
C ALA A 161 -6.98 9.40 5.55
N LYS A 162 -6.92 8.51 6.54
CA LYS A 162 -6.71 8.89 7.95
C LYS A 162 -5.38 9.62 8.17
N SER A 163 -4.37 9.34 7.34
CA SER A 163 -3.09 10.05 7.39
C SER A 163 -3.15 11.46 6.78
N LEU A 164 -4.22 11.78 6.05
CA LEU A 164 -4.45 13.08 5.40
C LEU A 164 -5.34 14.02 6.24
N LEU A 165 -5.88 13.54 7.37
CA LEU A 165 -6.74 14.29 8.29
C LEU A 165 -5.89 15.08 9.29
#